data_AF-A0A8T1FIA7-F1
#
_entry.id   AF-A0A8T1FIA7-F1
#
_cell.length_a   1.000
_cell.length_b   1.000
_cell.length_c   1.000
_cell.angle_alpha   90.00
_cell.angle_beta   90.00
_cell.angle_gamma   90.00
#
_symmetry.space_group_name_H-M   'P 1'
#
loop_
_entity.id
_entity.type
_entity.pdbx_description
1 polymer ?
#
loop_
_entity_poly.entity_id
_entity_poly.type
_entity_poly.pdbx_seq_one_letter_code
_entity_poly.pdbx_strand_id
1 'polypeptide(L)'
;MRVYMKAKSHTWGTKLFMLCSAHTAYFIRFEVYCCKKNHTSDNAPQDKKEEAATVVHNLRAVFGDAPLQAKMPVVIDRFYTLIALLIQLLRMGYYCVGTSLTNRVGYCKEVICKNKSRPKGVDRG
;
A
#
# COMPACT_ATOMS: atom_id res chain seq x y z
N MET A 1 7.21 17.15 9.85
CA MET A 1 7.62 15.94 10.60
C MET A 1 8.58 15.12 9.76
N ARG A 2 9.71 14.68 10.30
CA ARG A 2 10.73 13.95 9.54
C ARG A 2 10.73 12.46 9.87
N VAL A 3 10.76 11.63 8.84
CA VAL A 3 10.90 10.18 8.90
C VAL A 3 12.21 9.79 8.23
N TYR A 4 12.92 8.85 8.84
CA TYR A 4 14.12 8.26 8.24
C TYR A 4 13.74 7.10 7.30
N MET A 5 14.26 7.10 6.07
CA MET A 5 14.06 6.06 5.06
C MET A 5 15.39 5.69 4.41
N LYS A 6 16.00 4.58 4.85
CA LYS A 6 17.33 4.12 4.42
C LYS A 6 17.48 3.95 2.89
N ALA A 7 16.42 3.54 2.19
CA ALA A 7 16.46 3.20 0.76
C ALA A 7 16.02 4.36 -0.16
N LYS A 8 15.96 5.60 0.33
CA LYS A 8 15.63 6.79 -0.45
C LYS A 8 16.89 7.64 -0.67
N SER A 9 16.96 8.34 -1.79
CA SER A 9 18.09 9.22 -2.15
C SER A 9 18.37 10.25 -1.04
N HIS A 10 17.32 10.90 -0.55
CA HIS A 10 17.37 11.69 0.68
C HIS A 10 16.82 10.85 1.84
N THR A 11 17.68 10.50 2.78
CA THR A 11 17.34 9.54 3.85
C THR A 11 16.45 10.13 4.94
N TRP A 12 16.39 11.45 5.06
CA TRP A 12 15.50 12.16 5.98
C TRP A 12 14.54 13.07 5.21
N GLY A 13 13.24 12.94 5.48
CA GLY A 13 12.22 13.75 4.80
C GLY A 13 10.82 13.54 5.34
N THR A 14 9.83 14.14 4.70
CA THR A 14 8.41 13.93 5.02
C THR A 14 7.87 12.78 4.17
N LYS A 15 7.26 11.77 4.79
CA LYS A 15 6.61 10.66 4.08
C LYS A 15 5.19 11.08 3.70
N LEU A 16 4.81 10.83 2.45
CA LEU A 16 3.48 11.12 1.90
C LEU A 16 2.86 9.82 1.38
N PHE A 17 1.56 9.64 1.56
CA PHE A 17 0.76 8.66 0.83
C PHE A 17 0.10 9.37 -0.33
N MET A 18 0.29 8.88 -1.55
CA MET A 18 -0.17 9.55 -2.77
C MET A 18 -1.07 8.61 -3.56
N LEU A 19 -2.20 9.15 -4.02
CA LEU A 19 -3.06 8.54 -5.02
C LEU A 19 -2.82 9.22 -6.37
N CYS A 20 -2.43 8.43 -7.37
CA CYS A 20 -2.11 8.92 -8.71
C CYS A 20 -2.81 8.10 -9.78
N SER A 21 -3.07 8.74 -10.92
CA SER A 21 -3.48 8.05 -12.15
C SER A 21 -2.28 7.33 -12.77
N ALA A 22 -2.43 6.05 -13.09
CA ALA A 22 -1.38 5.25 -13.71
C ALA A 22 -1.08 5.69 -15.15
N HIS A 23 -2.08 6.17 -15.90
CA HIS A 23 -1.94 6.52 -17.31
C HIS A 23 -1.36 7.92 -17.51
N THR A 24 -1.86 8.91 -16.78
CA THR A 24 -1.50 10.32 -16.97
C THR A 24 -0.43 10.79 -15.99
N ALA A 25 0.00 9.93 -15.06
CA ALA A 25 0.81 10.29 -13.90
C ALA A 25 0.23 11.47 -13.08
N TYR A 26 -1.07 11.75 -13.23
CA TYR A 26 -1.72 12.87 -12.57
C TYR A 26 -1.84 12.58 -11.07
N PHE A 27 -1.41 13.55 -10.29
CA PHE A 27 -1.49 13.51 -8.85
C PHE A 27 -2.89 13.95 -8.39
N ILE A 28 -3.64 13.04 -7.77
CA ILE A 28 -5.04 13.28 -7.42
C ILE A 28 -5.16 13.79 -5.98
N ARG A 29 -4.55 13.06 -5.03
CA ARG A 29 -4.65 13.37 -3.61
C ARG A 29 -3.47 12.80 -2.83
N PHE A 30 -3.10 13.46 -1.75
CA PHE A 30 -2.10 12.98 -0.82
C PHE A 30 -2.53 13.20 0.61
N GLU A 31 -2.03 12.34 1.47
CA GLU A 31 -2.08 12.50 2.91
C GLU A 31 -0.66 12.44 3.47
N VAL A 32 -0.37 13.37 4.38
CA VAL A 32 0.93 13.44 5.06
C VAL A 32 0.95 12.36 6.12
N TYR A 33 1.97 11.51 6.10
CA TYR A 33 2.19 10.57 7.20
C TYR A 33 2.61 11.38 8.43
N CYS A 34 1.84 11.33 9.51
CA CYS A 34 2.02 12.15 10.71
C CYS A 34 2.73 11.46 11.87
N CYS A 35 3.32 10.26 11.67
CA CYS A 35 4.05 9.47 12.68
C CYS A 35 3.28 9.35 14.00
N LYS A 36 3.86 8.62 14.95
CA LYS A 36 3.30 8.51 16.29
C LYS A 36 3.43 9.84 17.01
N LYS A 37 2.34 10.60 17.10
CA LYS A 37 2.10 11.56 18.18
C LYS A 37 0.76 11.26 18.85
N ASN A 38 0.87 10.53 19.95
CA ASN A 38 0.04 10.52 21.17
C ASN A 38 -1.41 10.98 21.04
N HIS A 39 -2.35 10.04 20.94
CA HIS A 39 -3.59 10.21 21.68
C HIS A 39 -3.39 9.58 23.05
N THR A 40 -3.66 10.36 24.08
CA THR A 40 -3.78 9.99 25.49
C THR A 40 -4.52 8.64 25.61
N SER A 41 -3.98 7.75 26.44
CA SER A 41 -4.50 6.42 26.82
C SER A 41 -4.84 5.46 25.65
N ASP A 42 -3.86 4.76 25.12
CA ASP A 42 -3.74 3.30 25.30
C ASP A 42 -2.45 2.83 24.61
N ASN A 43 -1.71 1.93 25.24
CA ASN A 43 -0.45 1.38 24.74
C ASN A 43 -0.71 0.32 23.64
N ALA A 44 -1.49 0.65 22.62
CA ALA A 44 -1.66 -0.22 21.47
C ALA A 44 -0.53 0.01 20.47
N PRO A 45 0.25 -1.01 20.07
CA PRO A 45 1.15 -0.87 18.93
C PRO A 45 0.30 -0.47 17.73
N GLN A 46 0.46 0.76 17.25
CA GLN A 46 -0.24 1.25 16.06
C GLN A 46 0.06 0.30 14.90
N ASP A 47 -0.93 -0.53 14.61
CA ASP A 47 -0.84 -1.68 13.73
C ASP A 47 -0.65 -1.19 12.30
N LYS A 48 -0.01 -2.00 11.45
CA LYS A 48 0.00 -1.84 9.97
C LYS A 48 -1.38 -1.57 9.35
N LYS A 49 -2.46 -1.78 10.12
CA LYS A 49 -3.85 -1.44 9.84
C LYS A 49 -4.07 0.05 9.61
N GLU A 50 -3.39 0.94 10.32
CA GLU A 50 -3.64 2.38 10.20
C GLU A 50 -3.14 2.95 8.88
N GLU A 51 -1.93 2.56 8.45
CA GLU A 51 -1.40 2.94 7.14
C GLU A 51 -2.24 2.34 5.99
N ALA A 52 -2.78 1.13 6.17
CA ALA A 52 -3.72 0.53 5.24
C ALA A 52 -5.07 1.30 5.22
N ALA A 53 -5.54 1.76 6.38
CA ALA A 53 -6.74 2.58 6.48
C ALA A 53 -6.56 3.93 5.76
N THR A 54 -5.37 4.54 5.83
CA THR A 54 -5.02 5.76 5.08
C THR A 54 -5.23 5.58 3.57
N VAL A 55 -4.85 4.42 3.00
CA VAL A 55 -5.08 4.13 1.58
C VAL A 55 -6.58 4.11 1.26
N VAL A 56 -7.38 3.49 2.12
CA VAL A 56 -8.84 3.43 1.95
C VAL A 56 -9.49 4.80 2.10
N HIS A 57 -9.05 5.61 3.06
CA HIS A 57 -9.52 6.98 3.23
C HIS A 57 -9.25 7.83 1.99
N ASN A 58 -8.06 7.75 1.42
CA ASN A 58 -7.73 8.45 0.18
C ASN A 58 -8.63 8.04 -0.99
N LEU A 59 -8.90 6.73 -1.13
CA LEU A 59 -9.78 6.22 -2.19
C LEU A 59 -11.23 6.68 -2.00
N ARG A 60 -11.78 6.53 -0.79
CA ARG A 60 -13.15 6.97 -0.47
C ARG A 60 -13.31 8.47 -0.64
N ALA A 61 -12.31 9.26 -0.28
CA ALA A 61 -12.39 10.71 -0.37
C ALA A 61 -12.32 11.23 -1.83
N VAL A 62 -11.79 10.44 -2.76
CA VAL A 62 -11.73 10.79 -4.19
C VAL A 62 -12.93 10.24 -4.96
N PHE A 63 -13.32 8.99 -4.69
CA PHE A 63 -14.33 8.28 -5.47
C PHE A 63 -15.71 8.22 -4.79
N GLY A 64 -15.81 8.63 -3.52
CA GLY A 64 -17.02 8.51 -2.71
C GLY A 64 -17.33 7.07 -2.29
N ASP A 65 -18.54 6.88 -1.74
CA ASP A 65 -19.09 5.56 -1.39
C ASP A 65 -19.92 4.93 -2.53
N ALA A 66 -20.07 5.64 -3.66
CA ALA A 66 -20.84 5.14 -4.78
C ALA A 66 -20.08 4.01 -5.50
N PRO A 67 -20.73 2.89 -5.83
CA PRO A 67 -20.10 1.85 -6.64
C PRO A 67 -19.78 2.44 -8.01
N LEU A 68 -18.49 2.59 -8.32
CA LEU A 68 -18.07 3.01 -9.64
C LEU A 68 -18.60 2.02 -10.68
N GLN A 69 -19.34 2.51 -11.69
CA GLN A 69 -19.81 1.70 -12.81
C GLN A 69 -18.63 1.08 -13.59
N ALA A 70 -17.44 1.70 -13.55
CA ALA A 70 -16.19 1.18 -14.09
C ALA A 70 -15.22 0.81 -12.95
N LYS A 71 -15.06 -0.48 -12.67
CA LYS A 71 -14.13 -0.96 -11.64
C LYS A 71 -12.67 -0.76 -12.09
N MET A 72 -12.06 0.36 -11.69
CA MET A 72 -10.64 0.61 -11.96
C MET A 72 -9.75 -0.23 -11.04
N PRO A 73 -8.73 -0.92 -11.57
CA PRO A 73 -7.77 -1.64 -10.75
C PRO A 73 -6.86 -0.66 -10.02
N VAL A 74 -6.69 -0.85 -8.71
CA VAL A 74 -5.76 -0.11 -7.86
C VAL A 74 -4.44 -0.85 -7.79
N VAL A 75 -3.36 -0.21 -8.21
CA VAL A 75 -2.01 -0.77 -8.10
C VAL A 75 -1.37 -0.33 -6.80
N ILE A 76 -0.96 -1.29 -5.96
CA ILE A 76 -0.37 -1.03 -4.64
C ILE A 76 1.01 -1.68 -4.49
N ASP A 77 1.88 -1.00 -3.74
CA ASP A 77 3.21 -1.53 -3.40
C ASP A 77 3.13 -2.69 -2.40
N ARG A 78 4.18 -3.53 -2.35
CA ARG A 78 4.29 -4.71 -1.47
C ARG A 78 4.13 -4.43 0.00
N PHE A 79 4.38 -3.21 0.42
CA PHE A 79 4.18 -2.80 1.80
C PHE A 79 2.69 -2.80 2.18
N TYR A 80 1.83 -2.35 1.27
CA TYR A 80 0.39 -2.17 1.52
C TYR A 80 -0.47 -3.41 1.24
N THR A 81 0.04 -4.42 0.54
CA THR A 81 -0.69 -5.64 0.14
C THR A 81 -1.06 -6.59 1.30
N LEU A 82 -1.76 -6.09 2.32
CA LEU A 82 -2.32 -6.83 3.45
C LEU A 82 -3.66 -7.46 3.08
N ILE A 83 -3.88 -8.71 3.51
CA ILE A 83 -5.14 -9.44 3.30
C ILE A 83 -6.33 -8.61 3.81
N ALA A 84 -6.18 -7.96 4.96
CA ALA A 84 -7.20 -7.07 5.51
C ALA A 84 -7.54 -5.89 4.56
N LEU A 85 -6.52 -5.28 3.95
CA LEU A 85 -6.72 -4.20 2.97
C LEU A 85 -7.41 -4.72 1.70
N LEU A 86 -6.97 -5.88 1.20
CA LEU A 86 -7.55 -6.50 0.01
C LEU A 86 -9.05 -6.80 0.21
N ILE A 87 -9.43 -7.35 1.37
CA ILE A 87 -10.83 -7.61 1.72
C ILE A 87 -11.63 -6.30 1.77
N GLN A 88 -11.06 -5.24 2.33
CA GLN A 88 -11.73 -3.95 2.42
C GLN A 88 -11.92 -3.30 1.05
N LEU A 89 -10.90 -3.36 0.18
CA LEU A 89 -10.98 -2.90 -1.21
C LEU A 89 -12.03 -3.69 -2.01
N LEU A 90 -12.09 -5.01 -1.82
CA LEU A 90 -13.08 -5.86 -2.46
C LEU A 90 -14.51 -5.52 -2.02
N ARG A 91 -14.73 -5.25 -0.73
CA ARG A 91 -16.02 -4.79 -0.20
C ARG A 91 -16.45 -3.45 -0.79
N MET A 92 -15.49 -2.58 -1.09
CA MET A 92 -15.71 -1.30 -1.77
C MET A 92 -15.85 -1.44 -3.29
N GLY A 93 -15.68 -2.63 -3.86
CA GLY A 93 -15.81 -2.89 -5.29
C GLY A 93 -14.55 -2.65 -6.13
N TYR A 94 -13.39 -2.43 -5.50
CA TYR A 94 -12.12 -2.24 -6.19
C TYR A 94 -11.39 -3.57 -6.41
N TYR A 95 -10.80 -3.72 -7.59
CA TYR A 95 -9.76 -4.73 -7.83
C TYR A 95 -8.40 -4.15 -7.47
N CYS A 96 -7.52 -5.01 -6.98
CA CYS A 96 -6.21 -4.62 -6.49
C CYS A 96 -5.13 -5.50 -7.10
N VAL A 97 -4.06 -4.87 -7.59
CA VAL A 97 -2.89 -5.54 -8.15
C VAL A 97 -1.66 -5.06 -7.40
N GLY A 98 -0.82 -5.99 -6.95
CA GLY A 98 0.37 -5.65 -6.21
C GLY A 98 1.22 -6.86 -5.91
N THR A 99 2.46 -6.63 -5.50
CA THR A 99 3.35 -7.71 -5.08
C THR A 99 3.16 -8.00 -3.59
N SER A 100 3.40 -9.24 -3.14
CA SER A 100 3.23 -9.60 -1.73
C SER A 100 4.58 -9.81 -1.04
N LEU A 101 4.62 -9.62 0.28
CA LEU A 101 5.78 -9.98 1.09
C LEU A 101 5.72 -11.49 1.35
N THR A 102 6.80 -12.21 1.05
CA THR A 102 6.92 -13.67 1.25
C THR A 102 6.80 -14.08 2.72
N ASN A 103 7.12 -13.17 3.65
CA ASN A 103 7.07 -13.44 5.10
C ASN A 103 5.70 -13.11 5.72
N ARG A 104 4.62 -13.01 4.91
CA ARG A 104 3.26 -12.81 5.43
C ARG A 104 2.67 -14.14 5.90
N VAL A 105 1.89 -14.09 6.97
CA VAL A 105 1.13 -15.24 7.47
C VAL A 105 0.15 -15.70 6.38
N GLY A 106 0.11 -17.00 6.11
CA GLY A 106 -0.74 -17.58 5.06
C GLY A 106 -0.15 -17.53 3.64
N TYR A 107 1.06 -17.00 3.45
CA TYR A 107 1.74 -17.09 2.15
C TYR A 107 2.15 -18.54 1.85
N CYS A 108 1.80 -19.03 0.66
CA CYS A 108 2.13 -20.39 0.25
C CYS A 108 3.65 -20.56 0.11
N LYS A 109 4.23 -21.48 0.90
CA LYS A 109 5.68 -21.71 0.93
C LYS A 109 6.20 -22.34 -0.38
N GLU A 110 5.33 -23.04 -1.10
CA GLU A 110 5.68 -23.70 -2.37
C GLU A 110 5.92 -22.69 -3.50
N VAL A 111 5.30 -21.51 -3.42
CA VAL A 111 5.44 -20.43 -4.41
C VAL A 111 6.71 -19.60 -4.17
N ILE A 112 7.40 -19.80 -3.05
CA ILE A 112 8.61 -19.04 -2.72
C ILE A 112 9.76 -19.51 -3.62
N CYS A 113 10.23 -18.61 -4.48
CA CYS A 113 11.43 -18.84 -5.26
C CYS A 113 12.64 -19.05 -4.34
N LYS A 114 13.30 -20.20 -4.50
CA LYS A 114 14.54 -20.53 -3.76
C LYS A 114 15.70 -19.61 -4.16
N ASN A 115 15.67 -19.09 -5.38
CA ASN A 115 16.70 -18.20 -5.91
C ASN A 115 16.45 -16.76 -5.47
N LYS A 116 17.44 -16.16 -4.79
CA LYS A 116 17.40 -14.73 -4.39
C LYS A 116 17.49 -13.77 -5.58
N SER A 117 18.11 -14.19 -6.67
CA SER A 117 18.28 -13.42 -7.90
C SER A 117 17.55 -14.07 -9.06
N ARG A 118 17.09 -13.26 -10.01
CA ARG A 118 16.45 -13.74 -11.24
C ARG A 118 17.46 -14.61 -12.02
N PRO A 119 17.09 -15.85 -12.40
CA PRO A 119 17.96 -16.68 -13.23
C PRO A 119 18.21 -16.03 -14.60
N LYS A 120 19.41 -16.25 -15.16
CA LYS A 120 19.89 -15.55 -16.37
C LYS A 120 19.03 -15.81 -17.62
N GLY A 121 18.27 -16.91 -17.67
CA GLY A 121 17.50 -17.35 -18.84
C GLY A 121 15.99 -17.06 -18.81
N VAL A 122 15.50 -16.23 -17.88
CA VAL A 122 14.09 -15.82 -17.86
C VAL A 122 14.01 -14.40 -18.38
N ASP A 123 13.28 -14.14 -19.46
CA ASP A 123 13.14 -12.79 -20.02
C ASP A 123 12.55 -11.78 -19.02
N ARG A 124 12.88 -10.50 -19.19
CA ARG A 124 12.17 -9.44 -18.49
C ARG A 124 10.91 -9.13 -19.29
N GLY A 125 9.75 -9.27 -18.65
CA GLY A 125 8.50 -8.68 -19.14
C GLY A 125 8.50 -7.17 -19.03
#